data_AF-A0A133UQ22-F1
#
_entry.id   AF-A0A133UQ22-F1
#
_cell.length_a   1.000
_cell.length_b   1.000
_cell.length_c   1.000
_cell.angle_alpha   90.00
_cell.angle_beta   90.00
_cell.angle_gamma   90.00
#
_symmetry.space_group_name_H-M   'P 1'
#
loop_
_entity.id
_entity.type
_entity.pdbx_description
1 polymer ?
#
loop_
_entity_poly.entity_id
_entity_poly.type
_entity_poly.pdbx_seq_one_letter_code
_entity_poly.pdbx_strand_id
1 'polypeptide(L)'
;MALLQTWTSIWIICIFVIILGIGFFARKEIGSLGDFLVAGRNMGPIIVAGAFMATWYSAGAFIGIPSIAGSAGYPAVWLLGFCTTATIPLVAYYVPIKLREFTNKHGVMGTGEFVGTVHNSRFVSVLAGLVVIVFFSCLYGSSV
;
A
#
# COMPACT_ATOMS: atom_id res chain seq x y z
N MET A 1 13.39 -23.46 24.97
CA MET A 1 12.60 -22.22 24.78
C MET A 1 13.49 -20.98 24.65
N ALA A 2 14.47 -20.76 25.55
CA ALA A 2 15.35 -19.58 25.50
C ALA A 2 16.14 -19.41 24.18
N LEU A 3 16.67 -20.49 23.58
CA LEU A 3 17.42 -20.39 22.32
C LEU A 3 16.56 -19.86 21.16
N LEU A 4 15.34 -20.40 20.98
CA LEU A 4 14.40 -19.95 19.94
C LEU A 4 14.07 -18.46 20.08
N GLN A 5 13.82 -18.00 21.30
CA GLN A 5 13.53 -16.59 21.58
C GLN A 5 14.70 -15.66 21.25
N THR A 6 15.93 -16.09 21.53
CA THR A 6 17.14 -15.35 21.14
C THR A 6 17.24 -15.24 19.63
N TRP A 7 17.04 -16.35 18.89
CA TRP A 7 17.05 -16.34 17.42
C TRP A 7 15.98 -15.43 16.84
N THR A 8 14.74 -15.49 17.34
CA THR A 8 13.65 -14.63 16.85
C THR A 8 13.96 -13.15 17.08
N SER A 9 14.49 -12.79 18.24
CA SER A 9 14.88 -11.41 18.56
C SER A 9 15.96 -10.89 17.61
N ILE A 10 16.97 -11.71 17.30
CA ILE A 10 18.02 -11.37 16.34
C ILE A 10 17.42 -11.09 14.97
N TRP A 11 16.55 -11.97 14.46
CA TRP A 11 15.90 -11.79 13.17
C TRP A 11 15.08 -10.49 13.08
N ILE A 12 14.32 -10.18 14.12
CA ILE A 12 13.54 -8.93 14.19
C ILE A 12 14.47 -7.73 14.10
N ILE A 13 15.53 -7.68 14.92
CA ILE A 13 16.50 -6.59 14.92
C ILE A 13 17.16 -6.44 13.54
N CYS A 14 17.58 -7.54 12.92
CA CYS A 14 18.16 -7.53 11.58
C CYS A 14 17.21 -6.92 10.54
N ILE A 15 15.93 -7.30 10.54
CA ILE A 15 14.92 -6.73 9.64
C ILE A 15 14.75 -5.23 9.85
N PHE A 16 14.64 -4.78 11.10
CA PHE A 16 14.51 -3.36 11.40
C PHE A 16 15.73 -2.55 10.93
N VAL A 17 16.95 -3.07 11.15
CA VAL A 17 18.17 -2.43 10.69
C VAL A 17 18.20 -2.33 9.16
N ILE A 18 17.78 -3.37 8.45
CA ILE A 18 17.72 -3.35 6.97
C ILE A 18 16.71 -2.30 6.49
N ILE A 19 15.50 -2.27 7.05
CA ILE A 19 14.46 -1.31 6.67
C ILE A 19 14.91 0.13 6.91
N LEU A 20 15.48 0.40 8.10
CA LEU A 20 16.01 1.73 8.44
C LEU A 20 17.20 2.10 7.54
N GLY A 21 18.07 1.15 7.23
CA GLY A 21 19.17 1.34 6.29
C GLY A 21 18.68 1.77 4.92
N ILE A 22 17.74 1.03 4.33
CA ILE A 22 17.13 1.35 3.03
C ILE A 22 16.50 2.76 3.07
N GLY A 23 15.76 3.08 4.13
CA GLY A 23 15.17 4.42 4.31
C GLY A 23 16.21 5.54 4.35
N PHE A 24 17.32 5.33 5.05
CA PHE A 24 18.41 6.31 5.15
C PHE A 24 19.16 6.51 3.82
N PHE A 25 19.32 5.44 3.04
CA PHE A 25 19.86 5.54 1.67
C PHE A 25 18.90 6.27 0.74
N ALA A 26 17.62 5.90 0.74
CA ALA A 26 16.59 6.49 -0.11
C ALA A 26 16.39 7.99 0.18
N ARG A 27 16.58 8.43 1.43
CA ARG A 27 16.54 9.86 1.80
C ARG A 27 17.42 10.74 0.93
N LYS A 28 18.58 10.24 0.48
CA LYS A 28 19.54 11.02 -0.31
C LYS A 28 19.02 11.39 -1.69
N GLU A 29 18.04 10.66 -2.21
CA GLU A 29 17.46 10.89 -3.53
C GLU A 29 16.23 11.83 -3.51
N ILE A 30 15.80 12.26 -2.32
CA ILE A 30 14.60 13.09 -2.15
C ILE A 30 14.99 14.57 -2.21
N GLY A 31 14.86 15.18 -3.39
CA GLY A 31 15.12 16.60 -3.61
C GLY A 31 13.86 17.48 -3.63
N SER A 32 12.73 16.93 -4.05
CA SER A 32 11.46 17.65 -4.21
C SER A 32 10.26 16.89 -3.62
N LEU A 33 9.13 17.59 -3.50
CA LEU A 33 7.86 16.97 -3.08
C LEU A 33 7.39 15.87 -4.06
N GLY A 34 7.68 16.01 -5.35
CA GLY A 34 7.37 14.97 -6.34
C GLY A 34 8.24 13.72 -6.17
N ASP A 35 9.50 13.90 -5.77
CA ASP A 35 10.38 12.77 -5.46
C ASP A 35 9.93 12.05 -4.20
N PHE A 36 9.37 12.78 -3.23
CA PHE A 36 8.80 12.18 -2.03
C PHE A 36 7.46 11.47 -2.26
N LEU A 37 6.52 12.13 -2.94
CA LEU A 37 5.14 11.63 -3.06
C LEU A 37 4.96 10.58 -4.17
N VAL A 38 5.70 10.69 -5.27
CA VAL A 38 5.52 9.82 -6.45
C VAL A 38 6.85 9.23 -6.95
N ALA A 39 7.91 9.28 -6.12
CA ALA A 39 9.24 8.77 -6.44
C ALA A 39 9.78 9.28 -7.79
N GLY A 40 9.54 10.56 -8.06
CA GLY A 40 10.02 11.24 -9.27
C GLY A 40 9.43 10.67 -10.56
N ARG A 41 8.39 9.82 -10.46
CA ARG A 41 7.78 9.11 -11.60
C ARG A 41 8.79 8.29 -12.41
N ASN A 42 9.88 7.82 -11.80
CA ASN A 42 10.93 7.05 -12.48
C ASN A 42 10.83 5.53 -12.28
N MET A 43 10.02 5.06 -11.33
CA MET A 43 9.87 3.63 -11.06
C MET A 43 9.19 2.88 -12.21
N GLY A 44 9.71 1.71 -12.60
CA GLY A 44 9.07 0.84 -13.59
C GLY A 44 7.75 0.23 -13.09
N PRO A 45 6.85 -0.20 -13.99
CA PRO A 45 5.53 -0.73 -13.63
C PRO A 45 5.59 -1.95 -12.70
N ILE A 46 6.61 -2.80 -12.85
CA ILE A 46 6.81 -3.98 -11.98
C ILE A 46 7.11 -3.56 -10.54
N ILE A 47 7.92 -2.53 -10.34
CA ILE A 47 8.29 -2.03 -9.00
C ILE A 47 7.06 -1.42 -8.33
N VAL A 48 6.28 -0.64 -9.08
CA VAL A 48 5.02 -0.04 -8.59
C VAL A 48 4.00 -1.12 -8.24
N ALA A 49 3.84 -2.14 -9.09
CA ALA A 49 2.97 -3.27 -8.83
C ALA A 49 3.41 -4.04 -7.56
N GLY A 50 4.71 -4.27 -7.40
CA GLY A 50 5.28 -4.90 -6.21
C GLY A 50 5.02 -4.10 -4.94
N ALA A 51 5.17 -2.78 -4.98
CA ALA A 51 4.86 -1.90 -3.84
C ALA A 51 3.36 -1.91 -3.49
N PHE A 52 2.50 -1.91 -4.50
CA PHE A 52 1.05 -2.04 -4.31
C PHE A 52 0.68 -3.39 -3.69
N MET A 53 1.29 -4.48 -4.16
CA MET A 53 1.12 -5.82 -3.60
C MET A 53 1.59 -5.89 -2.14
N ALA A 54 2.75 -5.33 -1.82
CA ALA A 54 3.26 -5.26 -0.45
C ALA A 54 2.33 -4.49 0.49
N THR A 55 1.65 -3.45 -0.03
CA THR A 55 0.64 -2.70 0.73
C THR A 55 -0.61 -3.54 0.99
N TRP A 56 -1.05 -4.33 0.01
CA TRP A 56 -2.20 -5.20 0.15
C TRP A 56 -1.94 -6.37 1.12
N TYR A 57 -0.80 -7.04 0.99
CA TYR A 57 -0.38 -8.13 1.86
C TYR A 57 0.30 -7.60 3.12
N SER A 58 -0.50 -6.95 3.96
CA SER A 58 -0.06 -6.55 5.29
C SER A 58 -0.08 -7.73 6.28
N ALA A 59 0.54 -7.55 7.45
CA ALA A 59 0.44 -8.50 8.56
C ALA A 59 -1.02 -8.80 8.95
N GLY A 60 -1.92 -7.80 8.82
CA GLY A 60 -3.35 -7.96 9.07
C GLY A 60 -4.02 -8.90 8.10
N ALA A 61 -3.65 -8.88 6.81
CA ALA A 61 -4.17 -9.83 5.83
C ALA A 61 -3.70 -11.27 6.13
N PHE A 62 -2.43 -11.41 6.53
CA PHE A 62 -1.83 -12.71 6.86
C PHE A 62 -2.49 -13.40 8.07
N ILE A 63 -2.87 -12.64 9.10
CA ILE A 63 -3.53 -13.18 10.29
C ILE A 63 -5.05 -13.24 10.12
N GLY A 64 -5.63 -12.26 9.44
CA GLY A 64 -7.08 -12.12 9.27
C GLY A 64 -7.69 -13.24 8.43
N ILE A 65 -7.09 -13.60 7.30
CA ILE A 65 -7.64 -14.62 6.41
C ILE A 65 -7.72 -16.00 7.11
N PRO A 66 -6.66 -16.50 7.78
CA PRO A 66 -6.74 -17.73 8.57
C PRO A 66 -7.71 -17.65 9.75
N SER A 67 -7.85 -16.48 10.38
CA SER A 67 -8.82 -16.30 11.48
C SER A 67 -10.26 -16.47 11.00
N ILE A 68 -10.60 -15.86 9.85
CA ILE A 68 -11.92 -16.00 9.23
C ILE A 68 -12.13 -17.43 8.72
N ALA A 69 -11.09 -18.08 8.22
CA ALA A 69 -11.15 -19.48 7.81
C ALA A 69 -11.57 -20.42 8.95
N GLY A 70 -11.06 -20.18 10.17
CA GLY A 70 -11.39 -20.97 11.35
C GLY A 70 -12.84 -20.82 11.81
N SER A 71 -13.50 -19.70 11.48
CA SER A 71 -14.88 -19.42 11.92
C SER A 71 -15.93 -19.64 10.83
N ALA A 72 -15.63 -19.29 9.58
CA ALA A 72 -16.54 -19.37 8.43
C ALA A 72 -16.30 -20.60 7.52
N GLY A 73 -15.28 -21.41 7.82
CA GLY A 73 -14.95 -22.63 7.08
C GLY A 73 -14.19 -22.41 5.76
N TYR A 74 -13.86 -23.51 5.10
CA TYR A 74 -13.08 -23.52 3.84
C TYR A 74 -13.61 -22.64 2.69
N PRO A 75 -14.92 -22.41 2.52
CA PRO A 75 -15.41 -21.50 1.48
C PRO A 75 -14.90 -20.05 1.65
N ALA A 76 -14.70 -19.60 2.89
CA ALA A 76 -14.16 -18.26 3.16
C ALA A 76 -12.68 -18.15 2.77
N VAL A 77 -11.91 -19.24 2.89
CA VAL A 77 -10.50 -19.29 2.42
C VAL A 77 -10.43 -19.16 0.91
N TRP A 78 -11.32 -19.83 0.19
CA TRP A 78 -11.36 -19.76 -1.26
C TRP A 78 -11.62 -18.32 -1.74
N LEU A 79 -12.62 -17.66 -1.13
CA LEU A 79 -13.03 -16.32 -1.54
C LEU A 79 -12.06 -15.22 -1.08
N LEU A 80 -11.64 -15.24 0.19
CA LEU A 80 -10.78 -14.20 0.77
C LEU A 80 -9.30 -14.43 0.51
N GLY A 81 -8.88 -15.68 0.38
CA GLY A 81 -7.51 -16.05 0.04
C GLY A 81 -7.30 -16.13 -1.46
N PHE A 82 -7.93 -17.10 -2.13
CA PHE A 82 -7.57 -17.44 -3.51
C PHE A 82 -8.03 -16.39 -4.53
N CYS A 83 -9.26 -15.90 -4.43
CA CYS A 83 -9.77 -14.90 -5.38
C CYS A 83 -9.06 -13.55 -5.23
N THR A 84 -8.79 -13.09 -4.01
CA THR A 84 -8.04 -11.83 -3.80
C THR A 84 -6.59 -11.99 -4.23
N THR A 85 -5.96 -13.12 -3.94
CA THR A 85 -4.55 -13.34 -4.28
C THR A 85 -4.28 -13.45 -5.77
N ALA A 86 -5.24 -13.98 -6.55
CA ALA A 86 -5.14 -14.02 -8.01
C ALA A 86 -5.47 -12.68 -8.67
N THR A 87 -6.45 -11.94 -8.14
CA THR A 87 -6.95 -10.71 -8.79
C THR A 87 -6.10 -9.48 -8.49
N ILE A 88 -5.61 -9.33 -7.26
CA ILE A 88 -4.82 -8.17 -6.83
C ILE A 88 -3.53 -8.00 -7.64
N PRO A 89 -2.72 -9.03 -7.96
CA PRO A 89 -1.55 -8.86 -8.82
C PRO A 89 -1.88 -8.35 -10.22
N LEU A 90 -2.98 -8.84 -10.80
CA LEU A 90 -3.43 -8.37 -12.12
C LEU A 90 -3.81 -6.89 -12.06
N VAL A 91 -4.61 -6.50 -11.07
CA VAL A 91 -5.00 -5.11 -10.83
C VAL A 91 -3.76 -4.24 -10.57
N ALA A 92 -2.85 -4.70 -9.72
CA ALA A 92 -1.61 -4.02 -9.36
C ALA A 92 -0.67 -3.81 -10.56
N TYR A 93 -0.74 -4.67 -11.58
CA TYR A 93 0.06 -4.48 -12.79
C TYR A 93 -0.62 -3.54 -13.79
N TYR A 94 -1.90 -3.77 -14.11
CA TYR A 94 -2.59 -3.03 -15.18
C TYR A 94 -3.06 -1.64 -14.78
N VAL A 95 -3.56 -1.46 -13.55
CA VAL A 95 -4.16 -0.19 -13.12
C VAL A 95 -3.10 0.91 -12.99
N PRO A 96 -1.92 0.68 -12.36
CA PRO A 96 -0.92 1.73 -12.24
C PRO A 96 -0.35 2.21 -13.57
N ILE A 97 -0.33 1.37 -14.61
CA ILE A 97 0.13 1.77 -15.95
C ILE A 97 -0.77 2.88 -16.50
N LYS A 98 -2.09 2.64 -16.54
CA LYS A 98 -3.06 3.64 -17.02
C LYS A 98 -3.16 4.85 -16.11
N LEU A 99 -3.12 4.61 -14.79
CA LEU A 99 -3.18 5.69 -13.81
C LEU A 99 -1.97 6.62 -13.94
N ARG A 100 -0.77 6.06 -14.15
CA ARG A 100 0.45 6.84 -14.33
C ARG A 100 0.38 7.75 -15.55
N GLU A 101 -0.13 7.28 -16.68
CA GLU A 101 -0.33 8.11 -17.88
C GLU A 101 -1.22 9.33 -17.58
N PHE A 102 -2.35 9.13 -16.90
CA PHE A 102 -3.25 10.21 -16.52
C PHE A 102 -2.61 11.20 -15.53
N THR A 103 -1.98 10.67 -14.47
CA THR A 103 -1.36 11.50 -13.44
C THR A 103 -0.16 12.27 -13.96
N ASN A 104 0.60 11.69 -14.92
CA ASN A 104 1.72 12.38 -15.55
C ASN A 104 1.23 13.54 -16.43
N LYS A 105 0.12 13.34 -17.16
CA LYS A 105 -0.47 14.38 -18.01
C LYS A 105 -1.02 15.58 -17.22
N HIS A 106 -1.62 15.32 -16.06
CA HIS A 106 -2.29 16.36 -15.26
C HIS A 106 -1.48 16.83 -14.04
N GLY A 107 -0.27 16.29 -13.84
CA GLY A 107 0.58 16.64 -12.70
C GLY A 107 0.08 16.15 -11.34
N VAL A 108 -1.05 15.46 -11.27
CA VAL A 108 -1.72 15.02 -10.03
C VAL A 108 -0.81 14.15 -9.17
N MET A 109 -0.76 14.47 -7.88
CA MET A 109 0.02 13.72 -6.88
C MET A 109 -0.86 13.05 -5.83
N GLY A 110 -2.02 13.63 -5.52
CA GLY A 110 -2.95 13.10 -4.51
C GLY A 110 -4.15 12.36 -5.10
N THR A 111 -4.69 11.40 -4.34
CA THR A 111 -5.93 10.69 -4.72
C THR A 111 -7.17 11.59 -4.69
N GLY A 112 -7.27 12.51 -3.72
CA GLY A 112 -8.35 13.51 -3.72
C GLY A 112 -8.27 14.46 -4.91
N GLU A 113 -7.05 14.91 -5.22
CA GLU A 113 -6.76 15.75 -6.39
C GLU A 113 -7.12 15.04 -7.70
N PHE A 114 -6.81 13.75 -7.83
CA PHE A 114 -7.23 12.93 -8.98
C PHE A 114 -8.74 12.99 -9.21
N VAL A 115 -9.55 12.77 -8.18
CA VAL A 115 -11.01 12.82 -8.30
C VAL A 115 -11.49 14.23 -8.68
N GLY A 116 -10.87 15.27 -8.11
CA GLY A 116 -11.16 16.65 -8.45
C GLY A 116 -10.84 17.01 -9.91
N THR A 117 -9.72 16.52 -10.45
CA THR A 117 -9.32 16.73 -11.84
C THR A 117 -10.27 16.02 -12.81
N VAL A 118 -10.72 14.81 -12.49
CA VAL A 118 -11.71 14.09 -13.31
C VAL A 118 -13.03 14.86 -13.40
N HIS A 119 -13.45 15.53 -12.31
CA HIS A 119 -14.71 16.28 -12.25
C HIS A 119 -14.56 17.80 -12.49
N ASN A 120 -13.35 18.28 -12.80
CA ASN A 120 -13.01 19.70 -12.94
C ASN A 120 -13.47 20.60 -11.77
N SER A 121 -13.52 20.07 -10.54
CA SER A 121 -14.03 20.80 -9.37
C SER A 121 -13.08 20.71 -8.18
N ARG A 122 -12.65 21.88 -7.68
CA ARG A 122 -11.82 22.01 -6.49
C ARG A 122 -12.56 21.58 -5.23
N PHE A 123 -13.87 21.79 -5.16
CA PHE A 123 -14.69 21.34 -4.03
C PHE A 123 -14.69 19.82 -3.92
N VAL A 124 -14.86 19.12 -5.05
CA VAL A 124 -14.82 17.65 -5.09
C VAL A 124 -13.44 17.12 -4.69
N SER A 125 -12.36 17.79 -5.11
CA SER A 125 -11.00 17.44 -4.69
C SER A 125 -10.82 17.44 -3.18
N VAL A 126 -11.25 18.52 -2.52
CA VAL A 126 -11.13 18.70 -1.08
C VAL A 126 -12.02 17.70 -0.34
N LEU A 127 -13.26 17.52 -0.79
CA LEU A 127 -14.18 16.56 -0.20
C LEU A 127 -13.64 15.13 -0.30
N ALA A 128 -13.15 14.73 -1.48
CA ALA A 128 -12.55 13.41 -1.68
C ALA A 128 -11.31 13.21 -0.81
N GLY A 129 -10.44 14.22 -0.70
CA GLY A 129 -9.29 14.19 0.21
C GLY A 129 -9.69 14.02 1.68
N LEU A 130 -10.69 14.77 2.14
CA LEU A 130 -11.22 14.64 3.51
C LEU A 130 -11.83 13.27 3.77
N VAL A 131 -12.60 12.73 2.83
CA VAL A 131 -13.16 11.38 2.92
C VAL A 131 -12.04 10.35 3.09
N VAL A 132 -10.98 10.42 2.27
CA VAL A 132 -9.84 9.50 2.39
C VAL A 132 -9.19 9.62 3.77
N ILE A 133 -8.95 10.82 4.27
CA ILE A 133 -8.33 11.05 5.59
C ILE A 133 -9.20 10.48 6.71
N VAL A 134 -10.51 10.78 6.70
CA VAL A 134 -11.44 10.32 7.74
C VAL A 134 -11.60 8.80 7.70
N PHE A 135 -11.77 8.21 6.51
CA PHE A 135 -11.90 6.77 6.36
C PHE A 135 -10.63 6.04 6.80
N PHE A 136 -9.45 6.47 6.36
CA PHE A 136 -8.20 5.86 6.82
C PHE A 136 -8.04 6.00 8.34
N SER A 137 -8.29 7.18 8.88
CA SER A 137 -8.16 7.41 10.33
C SER A 137 -9.14 6.55 11.13
N CYS A 138 -10.37 6.38 10.65
CA CYS A 138 -11.39 5.56 11.30
C CYS A 138 -11.07 4.07 11.21
N LEU A 139 -10.67 3.57 10.03
CA LEU A 139 -10.33 2.15 9.82
C LEU A 139 -9.19 1.70 10.73
N TYR A 140 -8.13 2.52 10.84
CA TYR A 140 -6.98 2.20 11.68
C TYR A 140 -7.21 2.56 13.16
N GLY A 141 -8.07 3.53 13.47
CA GLY A 141 -8.48 3.84 14.84
C GLY A 141 -9.42 2.79 15.45
N SER A 142 -10.10 1.99 14.62
CA SER A 142 -10.99 0.90 15.06
C SER A 142 -10.27 -0.42 15.34
N SER A 143 -8.97 -0.52 15.03
CA SER A 143 -8.17 -1.74 15.11
C SER A 143 -7.21 -1.77 16.31
N VAL A 144 -7.40 -0.86 17.28
CA VAL A 144 -6.76 -0.88 18.60
C VAL A 144 -7.77 -1.21 19.70
#